data_AF-A0A5D4H0S6-F1
#
_entry.id   AF-A0A5D4H0S6-F1
#
_cell.length_a   1.000
_cell.length_b   1.000
_cell.length_c   1.000
_cell.angle_alpha   90.00
_cell.angle_beta   90.00
_cell.angle_gamma   90.00
#
_symmetry.space_group_name_H-M   'P 1'
#
loop_
_entity.id
_entity.type
_entity.pdbx_description
1 polymer ?
#
loop_
_entity_poly.entity_id
_entity_poly.type
_entity_poly.pdbx_seq_one_letter_code
_entity_poly.pdbx_strand_id
1 'polypeptide(L)' 'MSLRIVVCVKYVPDATGDRRFADDLTLDREDVDGLLSE' A
#
# COMPACT_ATOMS: atom_id res chain seq x y z
N MET A 1 32.97 14.80 -1.18
CA MET A 1 31.93 13.80 -1.50
C MET A 1 30.62 14.23 -0.84
N SER A 2 29.49 14.15 -1.55
CA SER A 2 28.16 14.47 -0.99
C SER A 2 27.42 13.18 -0.61
N LEU A 3 26.70 13.21 0.50
CA LEU A 3 25.87 12.08 0.94
C LEU A 3 24.60 12.01 0.09
N ARG A 4 24.20 10.79 -0.29
CA ARG A 4 22.94 10.54 -1.03
C ARG A 4 22.15 9.48 -0.29
N ILE A 5 20.87 9.76 -0.06
CA ILE A 5 19.94 8.85 0.59
C ILE A 5 18.85 8.51 -0.43
N VAL A 6 18.61 7.22 -0.61
CA VAL A 6 17.52 6.70 -1.43
C VAL A 6 16.52 6.04 -0.50
N VAL A 7 15.25 6.40 -0.65
CA VAL A 7 14.15 5.84 0.15
C VAL A 7 13.22 5.09 -0.81
N CYS A 8 13.10 3.79 -0.59
CA CYS A 8 12.10 2.98 -1.28
C CYS A 8 10.76 3.16 -0.58
N VAL A 9 9.72 3.47 -1.35
CA VAL A 9 8.36 3.62 -0.84
C VAL A 9 7.39 2.77 -1.63
N LYS A 10 6.28 2.38 -0.99
CA LYS A 10 5.22 1.60 -1.61
C LYS A 10 3.87 2.17 -1.24
N TYR A 11 3.00 2.32 -2.22
CA TYR A 11 1.59 2.65 -2.00
C TYR A 11 0.81 1.35 -1.77
N VAL A 12 0.11 1.26 -0.64
CA VAL A 12 -0.56 0.05 -0.15
C VAL A 12 -1.99 0.37 0.29
N PRO A 13 -2.93 -0.58 0.29
CA PRO A 13 -4.24 -0.35 0.87
C PRO A 13 -4.09 -0.10 2.36
N ASP A 14 -4.92 0.77 2.93
CA ASP A 14 -4.94 1.06 4.36
C ASP A 14 -5.11 -0.23 5.17
N ALA A 15 -4.17 -0.50 6.09
CA ALA A 15 -4.22 -1.69 6.93
C ALA A 15 -5.34 -1.67 7.97
N THR A 16 -5.82 -0.47 8.32
CA THR A 16 -6.83 -0.21 9.34
C THR A 16 -8.25 -0.06 8.78
N GLY A 17 -8.38 0.09 7.45
CA GLY A 17 -9.68 0.15 6.77
C GLY A 17 -10.40 -1.20 6.69
N ASP A 18 -11.70 -1.17 6.36
CA ASP A 18 -12.48 -2.40 6.14
C ASP A 18 -12.11 -2.99 4.76
N ARG A 19 -11.38 -4.11 4.79
CA ARG A 19 -10.89 -4.80 3.58
C ARG A 19 -11.26 -6.28 3.66
N ARG A 20 -11.71 -6.85 2.54
CA ARG A 20 -11.95 -8.29 2.41
C ARG A 20 -11.36 -8.79 1.11
N PHE A 21 -10.70 -9.94 1.18
CA PHE A 21 -10.26 -10.63 -0.02
C PHE A 21 -11.46 -11.18 -0.78
N ALA A 22 -11.41 -11.09 -2.11
CA ALA A 22 -12.28 -11.86 -2.98
C ALA A 22 -11.89 -13.35 -2.94
N ASP A 23 -12.70 -14.20 -3.57
CA ASP A 23 -12.50 -15.66 -3.56
C ASP A 23 -11.16 -16.09 -4.20
N ASP A 24 -10.58 -15.25 -5.05
CA ASP A 24 -9.27 -15.45 -5.68
C ASP A 24 -8.08 -14.99 -4.83
N LEU A 25 -8.34 -14.58 -3.57
CA LEU A 25 -7.36 -14.06 -2.62
C LEU A 25 -6.73 -12.73 -3.04
N THR A 26 -7.39 -11.98 -3.92
CA THR A 26 -6.99 -10.62 -4.30
C THR A 26 -7.92 -9.57 -3.69
N LEU A 27 -7.50 -8.31 -3.77
CA LEU A 27 -8.27 -7.16 -3.32
C LEU A 27 -8.35 -6.16 -4.48
N ASP A 28 -9.55 -5.72 -4.82
CA ASP A 28 -9.72 -4.60 -5.74
C ASP A 28 -9.11 -3.34 -5.12
N ARG A 29 -8.16 -2.74 -5.82
CA ARG A 29 -7.39 -1.60 -5.34
C ARG A 29 -8.06 -0.26 -5.64
N GLU A 30 -9.01 -0.23 -6.56
CA GLU A 30 -9.74 0.99 -6.91
C GLU A 30 -10.83 1.30 -5.88
N ASP A 31 -11.39 0.24 -5.27
CA ASP A 31 -12.51 0.33 -4.32
C ASP A 31 -12.08 0.48 -2.85
N VAL A 32 -10.78 0.63 -2.56
CA VAL A 32 -10.26 0.77 -1.19
C VAL A 32 -9.31 1.94 -1.06
N ASP A 33 -9.34 2.59 0.11
CA ASP A 33 -8.41 3.66 0.42
C ASP A 33 -6.96 3.15 0.45
N GLY A 34 -6.08 3.89 -0.22
CA GLY A 34 -4.64 3.62 -0.26
C GLY A 34 -3.84 4.68 0.49
N LEU A 35 -2.74 4.25 1.09
CA LEU A 35 -1.78 5.09 1.79
C LEU A 35 -0.33 4.69 1.47
N LEU A 36 0.60 5.60 1.74
CA LEU A 36 2.02 5.24 1.75
C LEU A 36 2.25 4.27 2.91
N SER A 37 2.93 3.16 2.65
CA SER A 37 3.28 2.20 3.71
C SER A 37 3.95 2.94 4.87
N GLU A 38 3.42 2.71 6.08
CA GLU A 38 4.08 3.07 7.34
C GLU A 38 5.46 2.42 7.44
#